data_AF-A0A351I9D6-F1
#
_entry.id   AF-A0A351I9D6-F1
#
_cell.length_a   1.000
_cell.length_b   1.000
_cell.length_c   1.000
_cell.angle_alpha   90.00
_cell.angle_beta   90.00
_cell.angle_gamma   90.00
#
_symmetry.space_group_name_H-M   'P 1'
#
loop_
_entity.id
_entity.type
_entity.pdbx_description
1 polymer ?
#
loop_
_entity_poly.entity_id
_entity_poly.type
_entity_poly.pdbx_seq_one_letter_code
_entity_poly.pdbx_strand_id
1 'polypeptide(L)'
;MKKLLIAILLGMFFICASSANAAQDEEMTPGMIADQAAAAYADVLLKEKLVGEYEKAGKIEDAKKVWGALLVKVTIDPGLYGRYAEFLNRTGDANGAIAQLKKAQQLDPANTFYTFRMAEILAMNNRQNEAKAILTKLISEAKDSWGKEDAERRLEQIDTLTLKNMLTAPAEGGAVSTPITPSVQQTAVPISLPVPPKQDTTKEKGM
;
A
#
# COMPACT_ATOMS: atom_id res chain seq x y z
N MET A 1 22.84 -24.63 -61.20
CA MET A 1 21.70 -25.04 -62.03
C MET A 1 21.32 -26.48 -61.70
N LYS A 2 20.05 -26.69 -61.34
CA LYS A 2 19.24 -27.90 -61.58
C LYS A 2 19.82 -29.25 -61.14
N LYS A 3 19.35 -29.78 -59.99
CA LYS A 3 18.53 -31.01 -59.80
C LYS A 3 18.00 -30.94 -58.35
N LEU A 4 16.81 -30.43 -58.04
CA LEU A 4 15.45 -30.86 -58.41
C LEU A 4 15.06 -32.25 -57.86
N LEU A 5 14.32 -32.21 -56.75
CA LEU A 5 13.16 -33.02 -56.35
C LEU A 5 13.30 -34.48 -55.89
N ILE A 6 12.24 -34.86 -55.13
CA ILE A 6 11.71 -36.20 -54.77
C ILE A 6 12.19 -36.65 -53.37
N ALA A 7 11.56 -36.28 -52.25
CA ALA A 7 10.19 -36.58 -51.80
C ALA A 7 9.89 -38.08 -51.62
N ILE A 8 9.68 -38.47 -50.36
CA ILE A 8 8.82 -39.56 -49.88
C ILE A 8 9.43 -40.97 -49.96
N LEU A 9 9.65 -41.60 -48.79
CA LEU A 9 8.97 -42.84 -48.37
C LEU A 9 9.54 -43.41 -47.05
N LEU A 10 8.62 -43.54 -46.08
CA LEU A 10 8.48 -44.66 -45.15
C LEU A 10 9.58 -44.94 -44.10
N GLY A 11 9.26 -44.56 -42.86
CA GLY A 11 9.96 -45.02 -41.64
C GLY A 11 9.01 -45.04 -40.44
N MET A 12 7.86 -45.69 -40.61
CA MET A 12 6.88 -46.00 -39.58
C MET A 12 7.50 -46.95 -38.53
N PHE A 13 7.83 -46.47 -37.32
CA PHE A 13 7.73 -47.17 -36.03
C PHE A 13 8.50 -46.40 -34.94
N PHE A 14 7.79 -45.72 -34.03
CA PHE A 14 7.96 -45.93 -32.59
C PHE A 14 6.80 -45.23 -31.86
N ILE A 15 5.73 -46.00 -31.66
CA ILE A 15 4.81 -45.77 -30.56
C ILE A 15 5.58 -46.17 -29.31
N CYS A 16 5.91 -45.21 -28.45
CA CYS A 16 6.15 -45.48 -27.05
C CYS A 16 5.26 -44.54 -26.25
N ALA A 17 4.22 -45.11 -25.66
CA ALA A 17 3.35 -44.46 -24.71
C ALA A 17 4.18 -43.99 -23.50
N SER A 18 4.07 -42.71 -23.16
CA SER A 18 4.29 -42.23 -21.81
C SER A 18 3.27 -41.15 -21.54
N SER A 19 2.36 -41.52 -20.64
CA SER A 19 1.24 -40.76 -20.11
C SER A 19 1.64 -39.35 -19.67
N ALA A 20 1.08 -38.35 -20.33
CA ALA A 20 0.94 -37.01 -19.79
C ALA A 20 -0.47 -36.54 -20.12
N ASN A 21 -1.22 -36.18 -19.07
CA ASN A 21 -2.55 -35.60 -19.13
C ASN A 21 -2.74 -34.72 -20.37
N ALA A 22 -3.68 -35.10 -21.22
CA ALA A 22 -4.33 -34.17 -22.13
C ALA A 22 -5.18 -33.20 -21.29
N ALA A 23 -4.53 -32.22 -20.67
CA ALA A 23 -5.19 -30.98 -20.32
C ALA A 23 -5.50 -30.32 -21.66
N GLN A 24 -6.78 -30.28 -22.00
CA GLN A 24 -7.26 -29.61 -23.18
C GLN A 24 -6.83 -28.14 -23.09
N ASP A 25 -6.05 -27.68 -24.06
CA ASP A 25 -5.98 -26.26 -24.39
C ASP A 25 -7.34 -25.90 -25.03
N GLU A 26 -8.39 -25.83 -24.21
CA GLU A 26 -9.69 -25.30 -24.64
C GLU A 26 -9.52 -23.82 -24.92
N GLU A 27 -9.48 -23.49 -26.21
CA GLU A 27 -9.48 -22.12 -26.70
C GLU A 27 -10.70 -21.39 -26.11
N MET A 28 -10.45 -20.47 -25.18
CA MET A 28 -11.49 -19.85 -24.37
C MET A 28 -12.41 -19.04 -25.28
N THR A 29 -13.62 -19.54 -25.54
CA THR A 29 -14.56 -18.86 -26.43
C THR A 29 -15.03 -17.55 -25.80
N PRO A 30 -15.40 -16.52 -26.59
CA PRO A 30 -15.92 -15.25 -26.05
C PRO A 30 -17.10 -15.43 -25.07
N GLY A 31 -17.92 -16.47 -25.24
CA GLY A 31 -19.01 -16.82 -24.31
C GLY A 31 -18.49 -17.36 -22.97
N MET A 32 -17.48 -18.23 -22.99
CA MET A 32 -16.82 -18.74 -21.77
C MET A 32 -16.06 -17.62 -21.03
N ILE A 33 -15.44 -16.69 -21.76
CA ILE A 33 -14.82 -15.49 -21.18
C ILE A 33 -15.88 -14.63 -20.48
N ALA A 34 -17.05 -14.44 -21.09
CA ALA A 34 -18.14 -13.66 -20.52
C ALA A 34 -18.73 -14.31 -19.25
N ASP A 35 -18.97 -15.62 -19.27
CA ASP A 35 -19.51 -16.36 -18.12
C ASP A 35 -18.50 -16.43 -16.97
N GLN A 36 -17.21 -16.59 -17.28
CA GLN A 36 -16.14 -16.61 -16.28
C GLN A 36 -15.89 -15.22 -15.69
N ALA A 37 -16.02 -14.16 -16.49
CA ALA A 37 -15.97 -12.77 -16.01
C ALA A 37 -17.17 -12.45 -15.11
N ALA A 38 -18.38 -12.92 -15.44
CA ALA A 38 -19.57 -12.77 -14.61
C ALA A 38 -19.44 -13.52 -13.27
N ALA A 39 -18.93 -14.74 -13.29
CA ALA A 39 -18.65 -15.52 -12.07
C ALA A 39 -17.56 -14.88 -11.20
N ALA A 40 -16.50 -14.35 -11.82
CA ALA A 40 -15.45 -13.61 -11.11
C ALA A 40 -16.01 -12.33 -10.47
N TYR A 41 -16.86 -11.60 -11.18
CA TYR A 41 -17.53 -10.40 -10.66
C TYR A 41 -18.44 -10.73 -9.48
N ALA A 42 -19.20 -11.83 -9.54
CA ALA A 42 -20.02 -12.30 -8.43
C ALA A 42 -19.18 -12.71 -7.20
N ASP A 43 -18.03 -13.39 -7.40
CA ASP A 43 -17.08 -13.73 -6.32
C ASP A 43 -16.51 -12.48 -5.65
N VAL A 44 -16.18 -11.44 -6.44
CA VAL A 44 -15.73 -10.13 -5.94
C VAL A 44 -16.78 -9.52 -5.03
N LEU A 45 -18.02 -9.37 -5.51
CA LEU A 45 -19.11 -8.76 -4.74
C LEU A 45 -19.39 -9.52 -3.43
N LEU A 46 -19.41 -10.85 -3.48
CA LEU A 46 -19.63 -11.68 -2.29
C LEU A 46 -18.54 -11.49 -1.24
N LYS A 47 -17.28 -11.43 -1.68
CA LYS A 47 -16.14 -11.24 -0.79
C LYS A 47 -16.03 -9.83 -0.26
N GLU A 48 -16.37 -8.80 -1.04
CA GLU A 48 -16.46 -7.43 -0.54
C GLU A 48 -17.57 -7.30 0.53
N LYS A 49 -18.69 -8.01 0.35
CA LYS A 49 -19.69 -8.11 1.41
C LYS A 49 -19.13 -8.77 2.67
N LEU A 50 -18.37 -9.87 2.52
CA LEU A 50 -17.72 -10.55 3.65
C LEU A 50 -16.71 -9.63 4.36
N VAL A 51 -15.91 -8.86 3.62
CA VAL A 51 -15.05 -7.81 4.17
C VAL A 51 -15.86 -6.85 5.04
N GLY A 52 -17.00 -6.36 4.52
CA GLY A 52 -17.88 -5.46 5.26
C GLY A 52 -18.40 -6.06 6.57
N GLU A 53 -18.70 -7.36 6.59
CA GLU A 53 -19.10 -8.07 7.82
C GLU A 53 -17.93 -8.21 8.81
N TYR A 54 -16.71 -8.46 8.32
CA TYR A 54 -15.53 -8.47 9.17
C TYR A 54 -15.17 -7.08 9.72
N GLU A 55 -15.32 -6.01 8.92
CA GLU A 55 -15.18 -4.62 9.37
C GLU A 55 -16.12 -4.33 10.55
N LYS A 56 -17.42 -4.63 10.40
CA LYS A 56 -18.43 -4.42 11.46
C LYS A 56 -18.12 -5.22 12.72
N ALA A 57 -17.55 -6.41 12.57
CA ALA A 57 -17.16 -7.28 13.68
C ALA A 57 -15.80 -6.93 14.31
N GLY A 58 -15.10 -5.90 13.82
CA GLY A 58 -13.75 -5.53 14.28
C GLY A 58 -12.66 -6.53 13.91
N LYS A 59 -12.95 -7.49 13.02
CA LYS A 59 -12.02 -8.54 12.58
C LYS A 59 -11.14 -8.06 11.42
N ILE A 60 -10.36 -7.00 11.67
CA ILE A 60 -9.60 -6.29 10.64
C ILE A 60 -8.62 -7.20 9.89
N GLU A 61 -7.94 -8.10 10.60
CA GLU A 61 -6.96 -9.01 9.97
C GLU A 61 -7.63 -10.07 9.09
N ASP A 62 -8.85 -10.52 9.43
CA ASP A 62 -9.60 -11.44 8.58
C ASP A 62 -10.12 -10.73 7.32
N ALA A 63 -10.55 -9.48 7.43
CA ALA A 63 -10.87 -8.64 6.28
C ALA A 63 -9.67 -8.45 5.34
N LYS A 64 -8.47 -8.17 5.89
CA LYS A 64 -7.22 -8.09 5.09
C LYS A 64 -6.91 -9.38 4.33
N LYS A 65 -7.12 -10.55 4.94
CA LYS A 65 -6.93 -11.85 4.25
C LYS A 65 -7.87 -11.99 3.06
N VAL A 66 -9.14 -11.60 3.21
CA VAL A 66 -10.12 -11.64 2.11
C VAL A 66 -9.70 -10.70 0.98
N TRP A 67 -9.26 -9.49 1.29
CA TRP A 67 -8.71 -8.56 0.29
C TRP A 67 -7.48 -9.12 -0.42
N GLY A 68 -6.53 -9.72 0.30
CA GLY A 68 -5.38 -10.38 -0.30
C GLY A 68 -5.78 -11.49 -1.27
N ALA A 69 -6.76 -12.32 -0.89
CA ALA A 69 -7.28 -13.38 -1.75
C ALA A 69 -8.02 -12.83 -2.99
N LEU A 70 -8.67 -11.68 -2.89
CA LEU A 70 -9.29 -10.99 -4.03
C LEU A 70 -8.23 -10.50 -5.02
N LEU A 71 -7.20 -9.83 -4.53
CA LEU A 71 -6.14 -9.28 -5.37
C LEU A 71 -5.31 -10.35 -6.09
N VAL A 72 -5.17 -11.56 -5.52
CA VAL A 72 -4.54 -12.69 -6.22
C VAL A 72 -5.35 -13.13 -7.43
N LYS A 73 -6.68 -13.05 -7.37
CA LYS A 73 -7.57 -13.47 -8.47
C LYS A 73 -7.77 -12.39 -9.51
N VAL A 74 -7.86 -11.13 -9.07
CA VAL A 74 -8.21 -9.98 -9.91
C VAL A 74 -7.10 -8.94 -9.80
N THR A 75 -5.96 -9.23 -10.41
CA THR A 75 -4.73 -8.44 -10.27
C THR A 75 -4.70 -7.17 -11.12
N ILE A 76 -5.60 -7.04 -12.10
CA ILE A 76 -5.59 -5.96 -13.10
C ILE A 76 -6.73 -4.95 -12.94
N ASP A 77 -7.56 -5.06 -11.89
CA ASP A 77 -8.62 -4.08 -11.60
C ASP A 77 -8.07 -2.95 -10.71
N PRO A 78 -7.76 -1.76 -11.24
CA PRO A 78 -7.29 -0.63 -10.44
C PRO A 78 -8.32 -0.20 -9.39
N GLY A 79 -9.61 -0.37 -9.67
CA GLY A 79 -10.70 -0.05 -8.76
C GLY A 79 -10.69 -0.96 -7.53
N LEU A 80 -10.30 -2.23 -7.66
CA LEU A 80 -10.19 -3.16 -6.54
C LEU A 80 -9.07 -2.75 -5.57
N TYR A 81 -7.92 -2.33 -6.10
CA TYR A 81 -6.85 -1.75 -5.28
C TYR A 81 -7.29 -0.46 -4.58
N GLY A 82 -8.05 0.40 -5.28
CA GLY A 82 -8.65 1.60 -4.69
C GLY A 82 -9.58 1.25 -3.53
N ARG A 83 -10.51 0.31 -3.70
CA ARG A 83 -11.43 -0.12 -2.64
C ARG A 83 -10.71 -0.76 -1.45
N TYR A 84 -9.64 -1.52 -1.69
CA TYR A 84 -8.81 -2.03 -0.60
C TYR A 84 -8.07 -0.90 0.14
N ALA A 85 -7.57 0.10 -0.58
CA ALA A 85 -6.97 1.28 0.04
C ALA A 85 -7.95 2.02 0.96
N GLU A 86 -9.21 2.15 0.52
CA GLU A 86 -10.27 2.75 1.33
C GLU A 86 -10.49 2.00 2.65
N PHE A 87 -10.54 0.67 2.58
CA PHE A 87 -10.60 -0.18 3.77
C PHE A 87 -9.40 0.03 4.69
N LEU A 88 -8.18 0.01 4.14
CA LEU A 88 -6.95 0.18 4.92
C LEU A 88 -6.92 1.55 5.61
N ASN A 89 -7.31 2.61 4.92
CA ASN A 89 -7.37 3.95 5.50
C ASN A 89 -8.40 4.04 6.64
N ARG A 90 -9.62 3.52 6.43
CA ARG A 90 -10.65 3.50 7.49
C ARG A 90 -10.25 2.68 8.71
N THR A 91 -9.37 1.69 8.53
CA THR A 91 -8.91 0.81 9.60
C THR A 91 -7.55 1.23 10.19
N GLY A 92 -7.06 2.42 9.83
CA GLY A 92 -5.88 3.05 10.43
C GLY A 92 -4.55 2.68 9.77
N ASP A 93 -4.55 1.87 8.71
CA ASP A 93 -3.35 1.55 7.94
C ASP A 93 -3.18 2.49 6.75
N ALA A 94 -2.83 3.75 7.05
CA ALA A 94 -2.61 4.77 6.04
C ALA A 94 -1.47 4.39 5.07
N ASN A 95 -0.39 3.76 5.56
CA ASN A 95 0.73 3.35 4.72
C ASN A 95 0.34 2.25 3.73
N GLY A 96 -0.41 1.24 4.21
CA GLY A 96 -0.99 0.21 3.37
C GLY A 96 -1.92 0.81 2.32
N ALA A 97 -2.78 1.76 2.70
CA ALA A 97 -3.68 2.44 1.78
C ALA A 97 -2.93 3.14 0.63
N ILE A 98 -1.89 3.92 0.95
CA ILE A 98 -1.04 4.57 -0.05
C ILE A 98 -0.36 3.54 -0.96
N ALA A 99 0.10 2.39 -0.43
CA ALA A 99 0.71 1.34 -1.25
C ALA A 99 -0.27 0.75 -2.27
N GLN A 100 -1.54 0.54 -1.88
CA GLN A 100 -2.57 0.04 -2.80
C GLN A 100 -2.99 1.10 -3.82
N LEU A 101 -3.10 2.38 -3.45
CA LEU A 101 -3.37 3.46 -4.40
C LEU A 101 -2.25 3.62 -5.43
N LYS A 102 -0.98 3.43 -5.04
CA LYS A 102 0.14 3.38 -5.99
C LYS A 102 -0.01 2.23 -6.99
N LYS A 103 -0.52 1.07 -6.57
CA LYS A 103 -0.82 -0.05 -7.47
C LYS A 103 -1.98 0.29 -8.42
N ALA A 104 -3.03 0.91 -7.91
CA ALA A 104 -4.14 1.38 -8.74
C ALA A 104 -3.67 2.39 -9.81
N GLN A 105 -2.85 3.37 -9.42
CA GLN A 105 -2.25 4.35 -10.34
C GLN A 105 -1.30 3.70 -11.37
N GLN A 106 -0.57 2.65 -11.00
CA GLN A 106 0.28 1.93 -11.96
C GLN A 106 -0.55 1.21 -13.04
N LEU A 107 -1.72 0.70 -12.67
CA LEU A 107 -2.64 0.03 -13.60
C LEU A 107 -3.44 1.01 -14.46
N ASP A 108 -3.74 2.20 -13.92
CA ASP A 108 -4.47 3.26 -14.60
C ASP A 108 -3.81 4.63 -14.36
N PRO A 109 -2.73 4.95 -15.09
CA PRO A 109 -1.95 6.17 -14.87
C PRO A 109 -2.67 7.46 -15.25
N ALA A 110 -3.69 7.38 -16.12
CA ALA A 110 -4.46 8.54 -16.57
C ALA A 110 -5.46 9.02 -15.51
N ASN A 111 -5.79 8.15 -14.54
CA ASN A 111 -6.80 8.43 -13.54
C ASN A 111 -6.20 9.13 -12.32
N THR A 112 -6.34 10.46 -12.31
CA THR A 112 -5.83 11.34 -11.26
C THR A 112 -6.53 11.14 -9.91
N PHE A 113 -7.67 10.43 -9.87
CA PHE A 113 -8.37 10.08 -8.63
C PHE A 113 -7.44 9.42 -7.61
N TYR A 114 -6.60 8.47 -8.02
CA TYR A 114 -5.70 7.77 -7.10
C TYR A 114 -4.65 8.72 -6.50
N THR A 115 -4.14 9.66 -7.31
CA THR A 115 -3.22 10.70 -6.83
C THR A 115 -3.88 11.61 -5.81
N PHE A 116 -5.09 12.09 -6.10
CA PHE A 116 -5.83 12.93 -5.17
C PHE A 116 -6.16 12.20 -3.87
N ARG A 117 -6.58 10.94 -3.97
CA ARG A 117 -6.88 10.14 -2.78
C ARG A 117 -5.65 9.90 -1.92
N MET A 118 -4.48 9.65 -2.53
CA MET A 118 -3.23 9.58 -1.78
C MET A 118 -2.93 10.90 -1.05
N ALA A 119 -3.13 12.05 -1.70
CA ALA A 119 -2.85 13.35 -1.10
C ALA A 119 -3.76 13.64 0.09
N GLU A 120 -5.04 13.29 -0.02
CA GLU A 120 -6.00 13.38 1.08
C GLU A 120 -5.57 12.52 2.28
N ILE A 121 -5.27 11.24 2.04
CA ILE A 121 -4.86 10.32 3.10
C ILE A 121 -3.57 10.80 3.78
N LEU A 122 -2.58 11.26 3.00
CA LEU A 122 -1.34 11.84 3.54
C LEU A 122 -1.62 13.07 4.40
N ALA A 123 -2.45 14.00 3.92
CA ALA A 123 -2.81 15.21 4.66
C ALA A 123 -3.55 14.91 5.97
N MET A 124 -4.49 13.95 5.95
CA MET A 124 -5.24 13.50 7.14
C MET A 124 -4.35 12.80 8.18
N ASN A 125 -3.22 12.23 7.76
CA ASN A 125 -2.30 11.49 8.62
C ASN A 125 -1.05 12.30 9.00
N ASN A 126 -1.15 13.63 9.05
CA ASN A 126 -0.04 14.54 9.43
C ASN A 126 1.21 14.45 8.54
N ARG A 127 1.03 14.03 7.28
CA ARG A 127 2.10 13.93 6.28
C ARG A 127 1.90 14.99 5.20
N GLN A 128 1.67 16.24 5.62
CA GLN A 128 1.33 17.34 4.71
C GLN A 128 2.43 17.57 3.66
N ASN A 129 3.71 17.47 4.03
CA ASN A 129 4.81 17.65 3.08
C ASN A 129 4.78 16.63 1.93
N GLU A 130 4.45 15.37 2.24
CA GLU A 130 4.32 14.33 1.21
C GLU A 130 3.07 14.56 0.34
N ALA A 131 1.96 14.97 0.95
CA ALA A 131 0.74 15.33 0.22
C ALA A 131 1.00 16.46 -0.78
N LYS A 132 1.69 17.53 -0.35
CA LYS A 132 2.08 18.65 -1.21
C LYS A 132 3.00 18.18 -2.34
N ALA A 133 4.01 17.38 -2.03
CA ALA A 133 4.96 16.89 -3.03
C ALA A 133 4.28 16.12 -4.17
N ILE A 134 3.31 15.25 -3.87
CA ILE A 134 2.62 14.50 -4.93
C ILE A 134 1.66 15.39 -5.75
N LEU A 135 1.03 16.40 -5.14
CA LEU A 135 0.18 17.36 -5.86
C LEU A 135 1.03 18.28 -6.75
N THR A 136 2.17 18.77 -6.27
CA THR A 136 3.12 19.56 -7.06
C THR A 136 3.64 18.77 -8.25
N LYS A 137 3.95 17.49 -8.05
CA LYS A 137 4.34 16.60 -9.16
C LYS A 137 3.22 16.49 -10.19
N LEU A 138 1.99 16.24 -9.76
CA LEU A 138 0.83 16.16 -10.66
C LEU A 138 0.64 17.47 -11.46
N ILE A 139 0.75 18.63 -10.83
CA ILE A 139 0.67 19.95 -11.49
C ILE A 139 1.72 20.09 -12.60
N SER A 140 2.93 19.57 -12.37
CA SER A 140 4.03 19.65 -13.35
C SER A 140 3.88 18.67 -14.52
N GLU A 141 3.16 17.57 -14.32
CA GLU A 141 3.01 16.48 -15.31
C GLU A 141 1.65 16.51 -16.04
N ALA A 142 0.66 17.19 -15.47
CA ALA A 142 -0.70 17.24 -16.00
C ALA A 142 -0.76 17.86 -17.40
N LYS A 143 -1.47 17.17 -18.30
CA LYS A 143 -1.70 17.63 -19.67
C LYS A 143 -3.03 18.39 -19.81
N ASP A 144 -3.99 18.07 -18.95
CA ASP A 144 -5.29 18.71 -18.89
C ASP A 144 -5.34 19.80 -17.82
N SER A 145 -6.15 20.84 -18.07
CA SER A 145 -6.30 21.95 -17.14
C SER A 145 -7.06 21.56 -15.87
N TRP A 146 -8.02 20.62 -15.97
CA TRP A 146 -8.88 20.24 -14.85
C TRP A 146 -8.10 19.58 -13.71
N GLY A 147 -7.27 18.57 -14.01
CA GLY A 147 -6.45 17.89 -13.02
C GLY A 147 -5.43 18.82 -12.37
N LYS A 148 -4.92 19.80 -13.13
CA LYS A 148 -4.04 20.84 -12.60
C LYS A 148 -4.76 21.77 -11.62
N GLU A 149 -5.91 22.31 -12.02
CA GLU A 149 -6.72 23.22 -11.18
C GLU A 149 -7.21 22.53 -9.89
N ASP A 150 -7.61 21.26 -9.95
CA ASP A 150 -8.02 20.52 -8.75
C ASP A 150 -6.84 20.23 -7.83
N ALA A 151 -5.65 19.93 -8.38
CA ALA A 151 -4.43 19.77 -7.59
C ALA A 151 -4.01 21.07 -6.88
N GLU A 152 -4.07 22.22 -7.57
CA GLU A 152 -3.76 23.54 -7.01
C GLU A 152 -4.71 23.89 -5.85
N ARG A 153 -6.00 23.65 -6.02
CA ARG A 153 -7.02 23.88 -4.99
C ARG A 153 -6.76 23.04 -3.72
N ARG A 154 -6.42 21.76 -3.90
CA ARG A 154 -6.10 20.85 -2.79
C ARG A 154 -4.80 21.27 -2.08
N LEU A 155 -3.83 21.77 -2.83
CA LEU A 155 -2.57 22.29 -2.29
C LEU A 155 -2.85 23.48 -1.37
N GLU A 156 -3.66 24.44 -1.83
CA GLU A 156 -4.08 25.61 -1.05
C GLU A 156 -4.84 25.21 0.23
N GLN A 157 -5.72 24.20 0.16
CA GLN A 157 -6.41 23.67 1.34
C GLN A 157 -5.42 23.10 2.37
N ILE A 158 -4.43 22.33 1.92
CA ILE A 158 -3.40 21.78 2.82
C ILE A 158 -2.56 22.91 3.45
N ASP A 159 -2.19 23.93 2.67
CA ASP A 159 -1.46 25.09 3.17
C ASP A 159 -2.27 25.85 4.23
N THR A 160 -3.55 26.11 3.95
CA THR A 160 -4.46 26.80 4.86
C THR A 160 -4.63 26.03 6.17
N LEU A 161 -4.81 24.71 6.10
CA LEU A 161 -4.91 23.84 7.28
C LEU A 161 -3.61 23.84 8.08
N THR A 162 -2.46 23.81 7.39
CA THR A 162 -1.13 23.86 8.01
C THR A 162 -0.97 25.17 8.79
N LEU A 163 -1.28 26.31 8.16
CA LEU A 163 -1.20 27.64 8.78
C LEU A 163 -2.14 27.75 9.98
N LYS A 164 -3.41 27.30 9.84
CA LYS A 164 -4.37 27.31 10.93
C LYS A 164 -3.87 26.52 12.14
N ASN A 165 -3.35 25.31 11.91
CA ASN A 165 -2.82 24.47 12.99
C ASN A 165 -1.62 25.11 13.69
N MET A 166 -0.74 25.80 12.95
CA MET A 166 0.38 26.56 13.52
C MET A 166 -0.11 27.72 14.41
N LEU A 167 -1.17 28.43 14.00
CA LEU A 167 -1.72 29.55 14.76
C LEU A 167 -2.48 29.11 16.02
N THR A 168 -3.02 27.88 16.05
CA THR A 168 -3.80 27.36 17.17
C THR A 168 -3.01 26.44 18.10
N ALA A 169 -1.74 26.15 17.80
CA ALA A 169 -0.89 25.39 18.69
C ALA A 169 -0.68 26.20 19.99
N PRO A 170 -0.97 25.63 21.18
CA PRO A 170 -0.65 26.32 22.42
C PRO A 170 0.86 26.59 22.44
N ALA A 171 1.25 27.79 22.84
CA ALA A 171 2.64 28.16 23.05
C ALA A 171 3.21 27.32 24.20
N GLU A 172 3.52 26.05 23.95
CA GLU A 172 4.21 25.22 24.92
C GLU A 172 5.65 25.74 25.05
N GLY A 173 5.98 26.21 26.25
CA GLY A 173 7.37 26.30 26.69
C GLY A 173 8.08 27.63 26.48
N GLY A 174 7.37 28.77 26.50
CA GLY A 174 7.98 30.06 26.82
C GLY A 174 8.34 30.16 28.30
N ALA A 175 9.25 29.32 28.79
CA ALA A 175 9.85 29.50 30.10
C ALA A 175 10.73 30.75 30.04
N VAL A 176 10.13 31.90 30.36
CA VAL A 176 10.85 33.11 30.76
C VAL A 176 11.61 32.75 32.02
N SER A 177 12.87 32.38 31.86
CA SER A 177 13.84 32.26 32.95
C SER A 177 14.02 33.65 33.56
N THR A 178 13.30 33.90 34.65
CA THR A 178 13.60 35.02 35.55
C THR A 178 14.90 34.70 36.32
N PRO A 179 15.73 35.71 36.67
CA PRO A 179 17.01 35.46 37.32
C PRO A 179 16.77 35.00 38.76
N ILE A 180 17.22 33.79 39.08
CA ILE A 180 17.24 33.26 40.45
C ILE A 180 18.30 34.02 41.24
N THR A 181 17.89 34.72 42.29
CA THR A 181 18.75 35.27 43.35
C THR A 181 19.28 34.10 44.21
N PRO A 182 20.56 34.06 44.62
CA PRO A 182 21.07 32.92 45.36
C PRO A 182 20.78 33.06 46.87
N SER A 183 20.07 32.09 47.46
CA SER A 183 20.03 31.90 48.92
C SER A 183 20.70 30.58 49.32
N VAL A 184 21.90 30.75 49.87
CA VAL A 184 22.66 29.96 50.85
C VAL A 184 22.00 28.69 51.46
N GLN A 185 22.73 27.59 51.28
CA GLN A 185 22.94 26.39 52.11
C GLN A 185 21.75 25.52 52.57
N GLN A 186 21.81 24.25 52.14
CA GLN A 186 21.73 23.14 53.08
C GLN A 186 22.60 21.94 52.66
N THR A 187 23.10 21.28 53.69
CA THR A 187 24.19 20.30 53.82
C THR A 187 24.11 19.04 52.96
N ALA A 188 25.29 18.53 52.61
CA ALA A 188 25.56 17.32 51.84
C ALA A 188 25.14 16.01 52.52
N VAL A 189 24.71 15.04 51.70
CA VAL A 189 24.96 13.60 51.89
C VAL A 189 25.23 12.99 50.49
N PRO A 190 26.37 12.32 50.24
CA PRO A 190 26.62 11.68 48.95
C PRO A 190 25.89 10.32 48.88
N ILE A 191 24.95 10.18 47.94
CA ILE A 191 24.36 8.88 47.59
C ILE A 191 25.23 8.25 46.49
N SER A 192 25.80 7.11 46.84
CA SER A 192 26.62 6.23 46.02
C SER A 192 25.90 5.79 44.73
N LEU A 193 26.60 5.86 43.60
CA LEU A 193 26.17 5.28 42.33
C LEU A 193 26.23 3.74 42.39
N PRO A 194 25.24 3.00 41.87
CA PRO A 194 25.35 1.56 41.73
C PRO A 194 26.40 1.19 40.67
N VAL A 195 27.30 0.30 41.07
CA VAL A 195 28.33 -0.33 40.22
C VAL A 195 27.65 -1.32 39.24
N PRO A 196 27.96 -1.29 37.93
CA PRO A 196 27.44 -2.28 36.99
C PRO A 196 28.01 -3.68 37.28
N PRO A 197 27.22 -4.77 37.11
CA PRO A 197 27.69 -6.12 37.36
C PRO A 197 28.79 -6.53 36.37
N LYS A 198 29.86 -7.13 36.91
CA LYS A 198 30.95 -7.73 36.12
C LYS A 198 30.39 -8.85 35.24
N GLN A 199 30.70 -8.82 33.94
CA GLN A 199 30.51 -9.96 33.05
C GLN A 199 31.46 -11.08 33.50
N ASP A 200 30.90 -12.20 33.93
CA ASP A 200 31.65 -13.42 34.20
C ASP A 200 31.90 -14.13 32.88
N THR A 201 33.17 -14.10 32.43
CA THR A 201 33.65 -14.89 31.30
C THR A 201 34.41 -16.11 31.82
N THR A 202 33.68 -17.18 32.13
CA THR A 202 34.22 -18.54 32.27
C THR A 202 33.26 -19.50 31.56
N LYS A 203 33.56 -19.95 30.34
CA LYS A 203 34.28 -21.19 29.99
C LYS A 203 33.76 -22.45 30.69
N GLU A 204 32.96 -23.21 29.97
CA GLU A 204 32.82 -24.69 30.02
C GLU A 204 32.42 -25.06 28.57
N LYS A 205 33.22 -25.63 27.67
CA LYS A 205 34.16 -26.77 27.69
C LYS A 205 33.50 -28.11 28.09
N GLY A 206 32.78 -28.69 27.12
CA GLY A 206 32.75 -30.13 26.86
C GLY A 206 31.64 -30.93 27.53
N MET A 207 30.68 -31.41 26.73
CA MET A 207 30.57 -32.82 26.35
C MET A 207 29.71 -32.95 25.09
#